data_AF-A0A4V6KP39-F1
#
_entry.id   AF-A0A4V6KP39-F1
#
_cell.length_a   1.000
_cell.length_b   1.000
_cell.length_c   1.000
_cell.angle_alpha   90.00
_cell.angle_beta   90.00
_cell.angle_gamma   90.00
#
_symmetry.space_group_name_H-M   'P 1'
#
loop_
_entity.id
_entity.type
_entity.pdbx_description
1 polymer ?
#
loop_
_entity_poly.entity_id
_entity_poly.type
_entity_poly.pdbx_seq_one_letter_code
_entity_poly.pdbx_strand_id
1 'polypeptide(L)'
;MLTSKVDYQIIASICKVALMRRLSIVAEYVESAEQRDALKSLGVDYMQGYFIGKPQLLASLVADGATTGKTKSLTENMAPHPTPLPQGEGTDRARLKL
;
A
#
# COMPACT_ATOMS: atom_id res chain seq x y z
N MET A 1 8.40 -1.73 -16.72
CA MET A 1 9.19 -0.94 -15.75
C MET A 1 10.70 -1.23 -15.78
N LEU A 2 11.15 -2.41 -16.21
CA LEU A 2 12.58 -2.77 -16.26
C LEU A 2 12.98 -3.23 -17.67
N THR A 3 12.66 -2.41 -18.68
CA THR A 3 12.76 -2.79 -20.10
C THR A 3 13.99 -2.22 -20.78
N SER A 4 14.64 -1.22 -20.18
CA SER A 4 15.82 -0.56 -20.73
C SER A 4 16.93 -0.41 -19.69
N LYS A 5 18.18 -0.33 -20.15
CA LYS A 5 19.34 -0.07 -19.29
C LYS A 5 19.21 1.26 -18.53
N VAL A 6 18.50 2.23 -19.10
CA VAL A 6 18.22 3.53 -18.48
C VAL A 6 17.30 3.37 -17.26
N ASP A 7 16.24 2.55 -17.38
CA ASP A 7 15.31 2.27 -16.27
C ASP A 7 16.07 1.72 -15.05
N TYR A 8 16.96 0.76 -15.29
CA TYR A 8 17.81 0.18 -14.25
C TYR A 8 18.68 1.24 -13.55
N GLN A 9 19.30 2.15 -14.31
CA GLN A 9 20.15 3.19 -13.73
C GLN A 9 19.34 4.23 -12.95
N ILE A 10 18.15 4.59 -13.43
CA ILE A 10 17.25 5.50 -12.71
C ILE A 10 16.89 4.89 -11.36
N ILE A 11 16.39 3.65 -11.35
CA ILE A 11 15.98 2.96 -10.12
C ILE A 11 17.16 2.80 -9.16
N ALA A 12 18.32 2.37 -9.65
CA ALA A 12 19.53 2.23 -8.84
C ALA A 12 19.95 3.58 -8.20
N SER A 13 19.85 4.68 -8.95
CA SER A 13 20.19 6.02 -8.45
C SER A 13 19.23 6.48 -7.35
N ILE A 14 17.93 6.22 -7.52
CA ILE A 14 16.90 6.54 -6.52
C ILE A 14 17.13 5.73 -5.24
N CYS A 15 17.36 4.42 -5.38
CA CYS A 15 17.67 3.54 -4.24
C CYS A 15 18.91 4.02 -3.49
N LYS A 16 19.94 4.48 -4.21
CA LYS A 16 21.14 5.03 -3.59
C LYS A 16 20.85 6.30 -2.78
N VAL A 17 20.05 7.22 -3.31
CA VAL A 17 19.67 8.45 -2.61
C VAL A 17 18.82 8.16 -1.37
N ALA A 18 17.84 7.26 -1.48
CA ALA A 18 16.99 6.87 -0.35
C ALA A 18 17.81 6.25 0.78
N LEU A 19 18.76 5.37 0.46
CA LEU A 19 19.67 4.77 1.44
C LEU A 19 20.49 5.83 2.19
N MET A 20 21.05 6.82 1.47
CA MET A 20 21.80 7.93 2.10
C MET A 20 20.93 8.79 3.03
N ARG A 21 19.64 8.86 2.74
CA ARG A 21 18.64 9.61 3.52
C ARG A 21 17.96 8.76 4.60
N ARG A 22 18.28 7.46 4.69
CA ARG A 22 17.58 6.48 5.55
C ARG A 22 16.07 6.44 5.29
N LEU A 23 15.67 6.56 4.03
CA LEU A 23 14.29 6.41 3.59
C LEU A 23 14.07 5.00 3.06
N SER A 24 12.87 4.48 3.27
CA SER A 24 12.42 3.23 2.64
C SER A 24 11.73 3.51 1.32
N ILE A 25 11.90 2.62 0.35
CA ILE A 25 11.28 2.70 -0.97
C ILE A 25 10.18 1.63 -1.10
N VAL A 26 9.05 2.05 -1.66
CA VAL A 26 8.01 1.15 -2.17
C VAL A 26 8.04 1.22 -3.70
N ALA A 27 8.22 0.09 -4.38
CA ALA A 27 7.96 0.00 -5.81
C ALA A 27 6.50 -0.41 -6.05
N GLU A 28 5.75 0.45 -6.71
CA GLU A 28 4.36 0.17 -7.13
C GLU A 28 4.31 -0.52 -8.49
N TYR A 29 3.16 -1.14 -8.79
CA TYR A 29 2.87 -1.84 -10.05
C TYR A 29 3.78 -3.06 -10.33
N VAL A 30 4.08 -3.85 -9.30
CA VAL A 30 4.75 -5.15 -9.48
C VAL A 30 3.73 -6.21 -9.92
N GLU A 31 3.87 -6.71 -11.14
CA GLU A 31 2.94 -7.61 -11.81
C GLU A 31 3.55 -8.96 -12.20
N SER A 32 4.85 -9.17 -11.97
CA SER A 32 5.49 -10.46 -12.19
C SER A 32 6.58 -10.80 -11.17
N ALA A 33 6.94 -12.09 -11.11
CA ALA A 33 8.03 -12.59 -10.27
C ALA A 33 9.38 -11.98 -10.66
N GLU A 34 9.63 -11.86 -11.96
CA GLU A 34 10.86 -11.33 -12.54
C GLU A 34 11.03 -9.85 -12.16
N GLN A 35 9.94 -9.08 -12.18
CA GLN A 35 9.94 -7.67 -11.73
C GLN A 35 10.27 -7.57 -10.25
N ARG A 36 9.62 -8.37 -9.40
CA ARG A 36 9.91 -8.41 -7.96
C ARG A 36 11.39 -8.71 -7.71
N ASP A 37 11.91 -9.74 -8.36
CA ASP A 37 13.27 -10.24 -8.08
C ASP A 37 14.33 -9.23 -8.56
N ALA A 38 14.11 -8.61 -9.72
CA ALA A 38 14.97 -7.54 -10.21
C ALA A 38 14.92 -6.28 -9.33
N LEU A 39 13.73 -5.82 -8.92
CA LEU A 39 13.58 -4.67 -8.02
C LEU A 39 14.23 -4.93 -6.66
N LYS A 40 14.11 -6.15 -6.13
CA LYS A 40 14.78 -6.57 -4.90
C LYS A 40 16.29 -6.45 -5.03
N SER A 41 16.85 -6.90 -6.15
CA SER A 41 18.30 -6.81 -6.41
C SER A 41 18.82 -5.37 -6.50
N LEU A 42 17.97 -4.42 -6.87
CA LEU A 42 18.30 -3.00 -7.01
C LEU A 42 18.26 -2.23 -5.68
N GLY A 43 17.77 -2.86 -4.60
CA GLY A 43 17.70 -2.26 -3.27
C GLY A 43 16.36 -1.61 -2.93
N VAL A 44 15.27 -2.05 -3.57
CA VAL A 44 13.90 -1.69 -3.16
C VAL A 44 13.50 -2.46 -1.90
N ASP A 45 13.00 -1.77 -0.88
CA ASP A 45 12.64 -2.36 0.41
C ASP A 45 11.27 -3.07 0.39
N TYR A 46 10.28 -2.42 -0.21
CA TYR A 46 8.89 -2.85 -0.23
C TYR A 46 8.31 -2.81 -1.63
N MET A 47 7.29 -3.62 -1.87
CA MET A 47 6.67 -3.72 -3.19
C MET A 47 5.17 -3.84 -3.06
N GLN A 48 4.46 -3.23 -4.01
CA GLN A 48 3.02 -3.32 -4.17
C GLN A 48 2.69 -3.63 -5.63
N GLY A 49 1.76 -4.55 -5.86
CA GLY A 49 1.19 -4.76 -7.18
C GLY A 49 0.38 -6.04 -7.24
N TYR A 50 -0.28 -6.30 -8.37
CA TYR A 50 -1.24 -7.40 -8.51
C TYR A 50 -0.61 -8.78 -8.39
N PHE A 51 0.69 -8.89 -8.63
CA PHE A 51 1.44 -10.11 -8.36
C PHE A 51 1.56 -10.42 -6.86
N ILE A 52 1.55 -9.39 -6.01
CA ILE A 52 1.60 -9.52 -4.55
C ILE A 52 0.19 -9.67 -3.98
N GLY A 53 -0.74 -8.84 -4.44
CA GLY A 53 -2.13 -8.88 -4.02
C GLY A 53 -2.96 -7.81 -4.73
N LYS A 54 -4.21 -8.14 -5.06
CA LYS A 54 -5.15 -7.16 -5.60
C LYS A 54 -5.76 -6.34 -4.47
N PRO A 55 -6.14 -5.07 -4.73
CA PRO A 55 -6.97 -4.31 -3.81
C PRO A 55 -8.22 -5.09 -3.45
N GLN A 56 -8.50 -5.22 -2.17
CA GLN A 56 -9.63 -5.97 -1.64
C GLN A 56 -10.18 -5.30 -0.38
N LEU A 57 -11.42 -5.63 -0.03
CA LEU A 57 -12.04 -5.11 1.18
C LEU A 57 -11.28 -5.59 2.42
N LEU A 58 -11.17 -4.73 3.44
CA LEU A 58 -10.54 -5.11 4.70
C LEU A 58 -11.24 -6.32 5.35
N ALA A 59 -12.57 -6.42 5.21
CA ALA A 59 -13.33 -7.57 5.70
C ALA A 59 -12.90 -8.90 5.05
N SER A 60 -12.49 -8.88 3.78
CA SER A 60 -12.00 -10.06 3.06
C SER A 60 -10.66 -10.54 3.61
N LEU A 61 -9.78 -9.63 4.04
CA LEU A 61 -8.47 -9.97 4.62
C LEU A 61 -8.57 -10.77 5.93
N VAL A 62 -9.62 -10.52 6.73
CA VAL A 62 -9.85 -11.25 7.99
C VAL A 62 -10.33 -12.68 7.74
N ALA A 63 -11.13 -12.88 6.69
CA ALA A 63 -11.63 -14.19 6.31
C ALA A 63 -10.49 -15.10 5.82
N ASP A 64 -9.55 -14.54 5.05
CA ASP A 64 -8.39 -15.29 4.53
C ASP A 64 -7.38 -15.66 5.63
N GLY A 65 -7.25 -14.80 6.66
CA GLY A 65 -6.38 -15.05 7.81
C GLY A 65 -6.89 -16.09 8.82
N ALA A 66 -8.14 -16.54 8.72
CA ALA A 66 -8.77 -17.44 9.69
C ALA A 66 -8.47 -18.94 9.46
N THR A 67 -7.74 -19.32 8.41
CA THR A 67 -7.46 -20.74 8.11
C THR A 67 -6.33 -21.38 8.94
N THR A 68 -5.78 -20.69 9.96
CA THR A 68 -4.78 -21.29 10.89
C THR A 68 -5.15 -21.21 12.39
N GLY A 69 -6.39 -20.88 12.78
CA GLY A 69 -6.73 -20.78 14.21
C GLY A 69 -8.19 -21.03 14.55
N LYS A 70 -8.45 -22.13 15.24
CA LYS A 70 -9.72 -22.57 15.86
C LYS A 70 -10.59 -21.39 16.34
N THR A 71 -11.74 -21.21 15.70
CA THR A 71 -12.71 -20.13 15.94
C THR A 71 -13.33 -20.21 17.34
N LYS A 72 -13.28 -19.12 18.10
CA LYS A 72 -14.23 -18.87 19.20
C LYS A 72 -15.08 -17.66 18.80
N SER A 73 -16.39 -17.88 18.76
CA SER A 73 -17.38 -16.87 18.38
C SER A 73 -17.23 -15.61 19.24
N LEU A 74 -17.17 -14.46 18.57
CA LEU A 74 -17.25 -13.12 19.17
C LEU A 74 -18.54 -12.46 18.66
N THR A 75 -19.68 -13.01 19.05
CA THR A 75 -20.96 -12.33 18.91
C THR A 75 -21.48 -12.00 20.30
N GLU A 76 -20.95 -10.95 20.91
CA GLU A 76 -21.66 -10.21 21.96
C GLU A 76 -20.87 -8.94 22.29
N ASN A 77 -21.59 -7.81 22.29
CA ASN A 77 -21.19 -6.48 22.79
C ASN A 77 -20.61 -5.50 21.76
N MET A 78 -21.41 -5.16 20.74
CA MET A 78 -21.23 -3.89 20.02
C MET A 78 -22.15 -2.84 20.67
N ALA A 79 -21.66 -2.16 21.71
CA ALA A 79 -22.28 -0.93 22.18
C ALA A 79 -22.04 0.17 21.12
N PRO A 80 -23.05 1.00 20.76
CA PRO A 80 -22.85 2.09 19.82
C PRO A 80 -21.80 3.08 20.37
N HIS A 81 -20.87 3.51 19.51
CA HIS A 81 -19.81 4.45 19.86
C HIS A 81 -20.41 5.77 20.38
N PRO A 82 -19.96 6.30 21.54
CA PRO A 82 -20.65 7.41 22.23
C PRO A 82 -20.41 8.81 21.64
N THR A 83 -19.90 8.95 20.41
CA THR A 83 -19.56 10.30 19.90
C THR A 83 -19.82 10.41 18.40
N PRO A 84 -20.75 11.28 17.96
CA PRO A 84 -20.87 11.65 16.55
C PRO A 84 -19.58 12.31 16.07
N LEU A 85 -19.13 11.92 14.87
CA LEU A 85 -18.00 12.58 14.21
C LEU A 85 -18.36 14.05 13.90
N PRO A 86 -17.40 14.99 14.02
CA PRO A 86 -17.65 16.39 13.64
C PRO A 86 -17.96 16.49 12.15
N GLN A 87 -19.01 17.25 11.80
CA GLN A 87 -19.33 17.56 10.41
C GLN A 87 -18.24 18.47 9.85
N GLY A 88 -17.43 17.97 8.91
CA GLY A 88 -16.41 18.78 8.24
C GLY A 88 -17.04 19.92 7.45
N GLU A 89 -16.50 21.12 7.59
CA GLU A 89 -16.93 22.31 6.84
C GLU A 89 -16.47 22.22 5.38
N GLY A 90 -17.27 21.55 4.57
CA GLY A 90 -17.08 21.39 3.12
C GLY A 90 -18.03 22.26 2.28
N THR A 91 -18.46 23.41 2.78
CA THR A 91 -19.57 24.17 2.17
C THR A 91 -19.17 25.37 1.31
N ASP A 92 -17.89 25.70 1.14
CA ASP A 92 -17.51 26.82 0.27
C ASP A 92 -16.86 26.38 -1.05
N ARG A 93 -17.72 25.94 -1.99
CA ARG A 93 -17.36 25.78 -3.41
C ARG A 93 -17.82 26.97 -4.25
N ALA A 94 -17.86 28.18 -3.68
CA ALA A 94 -18.20 29.38 -4.43
C ALA A 94 -17.05 30.41 -4.41
N ARG A 95 -16.59 30.75 -5.63
CA ARG A 95 -15.94 32.02 -6.01
C ARG A 95 -14.42 32.12 -5.86
N LEU A 96 -13.72 31.53 -6.84
CA LEU A 96 -12.56 32.21 -7.43
C LEU A 96 -12.96 32.71 -8.83
N LYS A 97 -13.37 33.98 -8.92
CA LYS A 97 -13.28 34.75 -10.17
C LYS A 97 -11.91 35.42 -10.13
N LEU A 98 -11.02 34.98 -11.01
CA LEU A 98 -9.94 35.76 -11.61
C LEU A 98 -9.67 35.15 -12.98
#